data_AF-A0ABC9D278-F1
#
_entry.id   AF-A0ABC9D278-F1
#
_cell.length_a   1.000
_cell.length_b   1.000
_cell.length_c   1.000
_cell.angle_alpha   90.00
_cell.angle_beta   90.00
_cell.angle_gamma   90.00
#
_symmetry.space_group_name_H-M   'P 1'
#
loop_
_entity.id
_entity.type
_entity.pdbx_description
1 polymer ?
#
loop_
_entity_poly.entity_id
_entity_poly.type
_entity_poly.pdbx_seq_one_letter_code
_entity_poly.pdbx_strand_id
1 'polypeptide(L)'
;MKLHQVWQFSDMKAVSLPRLRTSPKRHAWILVIASFIAIVIVWAYLYPPPRYTSPIRDWLPAEPARELTDEERASRVVFRQILTTPIVRSKSSKIAFMFLTPGTLPFERLWEKFFEGHEGRYTIYVHASREKPEHVSPIFVGRDIHSEKVTWGTISMVDAERRLLANALQDIDNQHFVLLSDSCVPLHNFDYVYDYLMGTNLSFIDCFYDPGPHGNFRYSQNMLPEVIEADFRKGSQWFSVKRQHALMIIADSLYYTKFKLHCRPGMEDGRNCYADEHYLPTVFHMMDPDGIANWSVTHVDWSEGKWHPKAYRANDITLELLKNITSIDMSYHVTSDSKVHTLPRGHLVMTWRADRASPLSSSSSVSCSLVGAFRQACCRQLRRVESS
;
A
#
# COMPACT_ATOMS: atom_id res chain seq x y z
N MET A 1 -73.05 78.53 -26.17
CA MET A 1 -72.31 79.47 -27.05
C MET A 1 -70.89 79.54 -26.53
N LYS A 2 -69.88 79.03 -27.27
CA LYS A 2 -69.01 79.84 -28.15
C LYS A 2 -68.43 81.05 -27.38
N LEU A 3 -67.14 81.27 -27.22
CA LEU A 3 -66.10 81.21 -28.26
C LEU A 3 -64.68 81.39 -27.64
N HIS A 4 -63.68 80.93 -28.40
CA HIS A 4 -62.23 81.09 -28.25
C HIS A 4 -61.72 82.55 -28.18
N GLN A 5 -60.49 82.74 -27.64
CA GLN A 5 -59.27 83.29 -28.31
C GLN A 5 -58.24 83.74 -27.24
N VAL A 6 -57.08 83.10 -27.11
CA VAL A 6 -55.79 83.32 -27.83
C VAL A 6 -55.29 84.77 -27.75
N TRP A 7 -54.13 84.98 -27.09
CA TRP A 7 -53.09 85.94 -27.49
C TRP A 7 -51.71 85.46 -27.00
N GLN A 8 -50.75 85.35 -27.92
CA GLN A 8 -49.29 85.24 -27.69
C GLN A 8 -48.69 86.63 -27.49
N PHE A 9 -47.59 86.76 -26.73
CA PHE A 9 -46.42 87.64 -26.95
C PHE A 9 -45.39 87.30 -25.85
N SER A 10 -44.26 86.64 -26.17
CA SER A 10 -42.94 87.16 -26.59
C SER A 10 -42.00 87.49 -25.42
N ASP A 11 -40.75 87.02 -25.59
CA ASP A 11 -39.61 87.00 -24.68
C ASP A 11 -39.30 88.29 -23.89
N MET A 12 -39.05 88.13 -22.59
CA MET A 12 -38.14 88.99 -21.84
C MET A 12 -37.11 88.17 -21.06
N LYS A 13 -35.87 88.60 -21.22
CA LYS A 13 -34.61 87.98 -20.80
C LYS A 13 -34.42 87.98 -19.28
N ALA A 14 -33.58 87.03 -18.86
CA ALA A 14 -33.20 86.64 -17.51
C ALA A 14 -32.68 87.76 -16.58
N VAL A 15 -32.99 87.61 -15.27
CA VAL A 15 -32.00 87.68 -14.17
C VAL A 15 -32.40 86.63 -13.12
N SER A 16 -31.54 85.62 -12.92
CA SER A 16 -31.72 84.50 -12.00
C SER A 16 -31.01 84.74 -10.66
N LEU A 17 -31.72 84.52 -9.55
CA LEU A 17 -31.13 84.42 -8.20
C LEU A 17 -30.07 83.31 -8.11
N PRO A 18 -29.00 83.47 -7.30
CA PRO A 18 -27.95 82.48 -7.17
C PRO A 18 -28.48 81.27 -6.38
N ARG A 19 -28.65 80.15 -7.07
CA ARG A 19 -28.97 78.86 -6.45
C ARG A 19 -27.66 78.18 -6.03
N LEU A 20 -27.51 77.94 -4.73
CA LEU A 20 -26.37 77.23 -4.14
C LEU A 20 -26.19 75.87 -4.84
N ARG A 21 -25.05 75.69 -5.51
CA ARG A 21 -24.72 74.49 -6.29
C ARG A 21 -24.10 73.45 -5.37
N THR A 22 -24.91 72.59 -4.76
CA THR A 22 -24.39 71.36 -4.13
C THR A 22 -23.99 70.39 -5.23
N SER A 23 -22.70 70.05 -5.29
CA SER A 23 -22.15 69.12 -6.27
C SER A 23 -22.73 67.71 -6.09
N PRO A 24 -23.00 66.97 -7.19
CA PRO A 24 -23.38 65.58 -7.08
C PRO A 24 -22.10 64.77 -6.87
N LYS A 25 -21.74 64.47 -5.61
CA LYS A 25 -20.83 63.35 -5.31
C LYS A 25 -21.57 62.04 -5.60
N ARG A 26 -21.79 61.75 -6.88
CA ARG A 26 -22.49 60.57 -7.37
C ARG A 26 -21.48 59.44 -7.60
N HIS A 27 -21.63 58.37 -6.82
CA HIS A 27 -21.21 56.99 -7.10
C HIS A 27 -19.73 56.64 -7.25
N ALA A 28 -18.77 57.56 -7.02
CA ALA A 28 -17.34 57.22 -7.03
C ALA A 28 -16.98 56.08 -6.05
N TRP A 29 -17.67 56.02 -4.90
CA TRP A 29 -17.50 54.94 -3.91
C TRP A 29 -17.92 53.57 -4.43
N ILE A 30 -18.87 53.49 -5.37
CA ILE A 30 -19.32 52.21 -5.95
C ILE A 30 -18.19 51.61 -6.81
N LEU A 31 -17.50 52.44 -7.59
CA LEU A 31 -16.36 51.99 -8.39
C LEU A 31 -15.17 51.56 -7.51
N VAL A 32 -14.95 52.24 -6.38
CA VAL A 32 -13.92 51.86 -5.40
C VAL A 32 -14.27 50.53 -4.72
N ILE A 33 -15.53 50.33 -4.32
CA ILE A 33 -16.00 49.08 -3.71
C ILE A 33 -15.94 47.93 -4.72
N ALA A 34 -16.38 48.15 -5.97
CA ALA A 34 -16.33 47.13 -7.02
C ALA A 34 -14.88 46.73 -7.35
N SER A 35 -13.97 47.70 -7.41
CA SER A 35 -12.53 47.45 -7.59
C SER A 35 -11.95 46.66 -6.42
N PHE A 36 -12.31 47.00 -5.19
CA PHE A 36 -11.86 46.27 -4.01
C PHE A 36 -12.36 44.82 -3.99
N ILE A 37 -13.64 44.59 -4.32
CA ILE A 37 -14.22 43.25 -4.44
C ILE A 37 -13.52 42.44 -5.54
N ALA A 38 -13.27 43.04 -6.72
CA ALA A 38 -12.57 42.39 -7.80
C ALA A 38 -11.13 42.00 -7.41
N ILE A 39 -10.42 42.89 -6.70
CA ILE A 39 -9.07 42.61 -6.18
C ILE A 39 -9.14 41.46 -5.18
N VAL A 40 -10.08 41.46 -4.23
CA VAL A 40 -10.22 40.36 -3.24
C VAL A 40 -10.52 39.03 -3.91
N ILE A 41 -11.37 39.00 -4.94
CA ILE A 41 -11.68 37.79 -5.70
C ILE A 41 -10.44 37.28 -6.45
N VAL A 42 -9.70 38.18 -7.12
CA VAL A 42 -8.45 37.82 -7.83
C VAL A 42 -7.40 37.36 -6.83
N TRP A 43 -7.29 37.99 -5.66
CA TRP A 43 -6.36 37.60 -4.60
C TRP A 43 -6.71 36.22 -4.02
N ALA A 44 -7.99 35.94 -3.79
CA ALA A 44 -8.47 34.63 -3.34
C ALA A 44 -8.27 33.53 -4.40
N TYR A 45 -8.32 33.89 -5.69
CA TYR A 45 -8.06 32.97 -6.79
C TYR A 45 -6.55 32.68 -6.97
N LEU A 46 -5.70 33.71 -6.83
CA LEU A 46 -4.26 33.58 -6.99
C LEU A 46 -3.56 33.01 -5.74
N TYR A 47 -4.14 33.21 -4.55
CA TYR A 47 -3.61 32.74 -3.27
C TYR A 47 -4.73 32.06 -2.45
N PRO A 48 -5.20 30.87 -2.86
CA PRO A 48 -6.17 30.12 -2.07
C PRO A 48 -5.56 29.77 -0.71
N PRO A 49 -6.25 30.03 0.43
CA PRO A 49 -5.73 29.67 1.73
C PRO A 49 -5.54 28.14 1.81
N PRO A 50 -4.45 27.66 2.42
CA PRO A 50 -4.24 26.25 2.60
C PRO A 50 -5.31 25.74 3.59
N ARG A 51 -6.29 25.02 3.04
CA ARG A 51 -7.44 24.40 3.73
C ARG A 51 -8.55 25.38 4.14
N TYR A 52 -9.38 25.76 3.17
CA TYR A 52 -10.77 26.10 3.44
C TYR A 52 -11.66 25.15 2.65
N THR A 53 -12.10 24.07 3.29
CA THR A 53 -13.20 23.23 2.79
C THR A 53 -14.46 24.08 2.80
N SER A 54 -15.09 24.25 1.64
CA SER A 54 -16.33 25.01 1.52
C SER A 54 -17.42 24.44 2.45
N PRO A 55 -18.12 25.25 3.26
CA PRO A 55 -19.17 24.79 4.19
C PRO A 55 -20.42 24.26 3.47
N ILE A 56 -20.45 24.32 2.14
CA ILE A 56 -21.54 23.79 1.30
C ILE A 56 -21.53 22.25 1.26
N ARG A 57 -20.39 21.60 1.49
CA ARG A 57 -20.31 20.13 1.42
C ARG A 57 -21.01 19.43 2.59
N ASP A 58 -21.17 20.12 3.72
CA ASP A 58 -21.87 19.60 4.91
C ASP A 58 -23.40 19.75 4.82
N TRP A 59 -23.90 20.52 3.84
CA TRP A 59 -25.34 20.78 3.60
C TRP A 59 -25.95 19.92 2.49
N LEU A 60 -25.12 19.27 1.67
CA LEU A 60 -25.61 18.31 0.70
C LEU A 60 -25.97 17.02 1.47
N PRO A 61 -27.20 16.48 1.32
CA PRO A 61 -27.48 15.15 1.84
C PRO A 61 -26.41 14.21 1.28
N ALA A 62 -25.79 13.40 2.16
CA ALA A 62 -24.86 12.37 1.73
C ALA A 62 -25.54 11.60 0.59
N GLU A 63 -24.86 11.47 -0.55
CA GLU A 63 -25.40 10.70 -1.67
C GLU A 63 -25.89 9.36 -1.12
N PRO A 64 -27.14 8.97 -1.41
CA PRO A 64 -27.70 7.75 -0.84
C PRO A 64 -26.75 6.60 -1.16
N ALA A 65 -26.36 5.87 -0.11
CA ALA A 65 -25.43 4.77 -0.26
C ALA A 65 -25.96 3.83 -1.35
N ARG A 66 -25.12 3.60 -2.38
CA ARG A 66 -25.46 2.71 -3.50
C ARG A 66 -25.96 1.37 -2.95
N GLU A 67 -27.03 0.85 -3.54
CA GLU A 67 -27.47 -0.50 -3.23
C GLU A 67 -26.43 -1.53 -3.70
N LEU A 68 -26.03 -2.42 -2.80
CA LEU A 68 -25.05 -3.47 -3.08
C LEU A 68 -25.66 -4.58 -3.92
N THR A 69 -24.89 -5.15 -4.85
CA THR A 69 -25.30 -6.38 -5.55
C THR A 69 -25.36 -7.57 -4.59
N ASP A 70 -25.99 -8.65 -5.02
CA ASP A 70 -26.07 -9.87 -4.21
C ASP A 70 -24.68 -10.47 -3.93
N GLU A 71 -23.76 -10.41 -4.89
CA GLU A 71 -22.37 -10.85 -4.72
C GLU A 71 -21.63 -10.00 -3.70
N GLU A 72 -21.77 -8.66 -3.77
CA GLU A 72 -21.17 -7.76 -2.79
C GLU A 72 -21.70 -8.01 -1.39
N ARG A 73 -23.02 -8.20 -1.27
CA ARG A 73 -23.67 -8.53 0.00
C ARG A 73 -23.15 -9.85 0.54
N ALA A 74 -23.04 -10.88 -0.30
CA ALA A 74 -22.51 -12.18 0.08
C ALA A 74 -21.04 -12.10 0.54
N SER A 75 -20.18 -11.42 -0.22
CA SER A 75 -18.77 -11.22 0.16
C SER A 75 -18.63 -10.48 1.49
N ARG A 76 -19.40 -9.41 1.70
CA ARG A 76 -19.38 -8.66 2.97
C ARG A 76 -19.86 -9.49 4.16
N VAL A 77 -20.88 -10.33 3.99
CA VAL A 77 -21.33 -11.25 5.05
C VAL A 77 -20.23 -12.24 5.42
N VAL A 78 -19.60 -12.87 4.42
CA VAL A 78 -18.50 -13.82 4.65
C VAL A 78 -17.33 -13.15 5.35
N PHE A 79 -16.88 -11.99 4.86
CA PHE A 79 -15.77 -11.25 5.48
C PHE A 79 -16.08 -10.82 6.91
N ARG A 80 -17.28 -10.27 7.15
CA ARG A 80 -17.71 -9.90 8.50
C ARG A 80 -17.73 -11.11 9.44
N GLN A 81 -18.21 -12.26 8.97
CA GLN A 81 -18.23 -13.48 9.78
C GLN A 81 -16.81 -13.94 10.11
N ILE A 82 -15.89 -13.91 9.15
CA ILE A 82 -14.48 -14.26 9.37
C ILE A 82 -13.82 -13.32 10.40
N LEU A 83 -14.02 -12.01 10.24
CA LEU A 83 -13.44 -10.98 11.13
C LEU A 83 -14.00 -11.03 12.56
N THR A 84 -15.26 -11.43 12.72
CA THR A 84 -15.91 -11.55 14.04
C THR A 84 -15.72 -12.92 14.69
N THR A 85 -15.23 -13.91 13.95
CA THR A 85 -15.00 -15.26 14.46
C THR A 85 -13.89 -15.23 15.53
N PRO A 86 -14.13 -15.78 16.75
CA PRO A 86 -13.12 -15.81 17.80
C PRO A 86 -11.84 -16.54 17.36
N ILE A 87 -10.69 -15.99 17.70
CA ILE A 87 -9.39 -16.60 17.38
C ILE A 87 -9.21 -17.83 18.28
N VAL A 88 -9.10 -19.01 17.66
CA VAL A 88 -8.74 -20.24 18.35
C VAL A 88 -7.23 -20.22 18.62
N ARG A 89 -6.83 -19.69 19.78
CA ARG A 89 -5.44 -19.75 20.24
C ARG A 89 -5.16 -21.09 20.89
N SER A 90 -4.35 -21.91 20.24
CA SER A 90 -3.79 -23.12 20.85
C SER A 90 -2.49 -22.78 21.60
N LYS A 91 -2.10 -23.63 22.57
CA LYS A 91 -0.76 -23.54 23.20
C LYS A 91 0.38 -23.77 22.20
N SER A 92 0.06 -24.34 21.03
CA SER A 92 0.96 -24.67 19.93
C SER A 92 0.81 -23.71 18.74
N SER A 93 0.44 -22.45 18.99
CA SER A 93 0.28 -21.47 17.89
C SER A 93 1.58 -21.33 17.11
N LYS A 94 1.47 -21.27 15.78
CA LYS A 94 2.60 -21.25 14.83
C LYS A 94 2.51 -20.06 13.89
N ILE A 95 3.67 -19.67 13.38
CA ILE A 95 3.78 -18.78 12.23
C ILE A 95 4.09 -19.63 10.98
N ALA A 96 3.28 -19.47 9.93
CA ALA A 96 3.53 -20.06 8.63
C ALA A 96 4.45 -19.16 7.80
N PHE A 97 5.64 -19.65 7.50
CA PHE A 97 6.61 -19.01 6.62
C PHE A 97 6.42 -19.56 5.21
N MET A 98 5.92 -18.72 4.31
CA MET A 98 5.52 -19.10 2.97
C MET A 98 6.49 -18.50 1.96
N PHE A 99 7.29 -19.35 1.31
CA PHE A 99 8.31 -18.95 0.35
C PHE A 99 7.78 -19.07 -1.08
N LEU A 100 7.64 -17.95 -1.77
CA LEU A 100 7.36 -17.89 -3.20
C LEU A 100 8.65 -17.64 -3.97
N THR A 101 9.12 -18.65 -4.71
CA THR A 101 10.43 -18.61 -5.37
C THR A 101 10.33 -18.97 -6.85
N PRO A 102 11.33 -18.59 -7.68
CA PRO A 102 11.48 -19.17 -9.00
C PRO A 102 12.01 -20.62 -8.95
N GLY A 103 12.80 -20.97 -7.94
CA GLY A 103 13.45 -22.27 -7.81
C GLY A 103 14.15 -22.43 -6.47
N THR A 104 15.46 -22.70 -6.50
CA THR A 104 16.27 -22.90 -5.30
C THR A 104 16.26 -21.71 -4.34
N LEU A 105 16.37 -22.00 -3.05
CA LEU A 105 16.42 -21.02 -1.97
C LEU A 105 17.89 -20.78 -1.54
N PRO A 106 18.52 -19.66 -1.93
CA PRO A 106 19.94 -19.44 -1.65
C PRO A 106 20.24 -19.27 -0.15
N PHE A 107 19.26 -18.88 0.65
CA PHE A 107 19.41 -18.57 2.07
C PHE A 107 18.88 -19.65 3.01
N GLU A 108 18.66 -20.89 2.56
CA GLU A 108 18.14 -21.99 3.40
C GLU A 108 18.92 -22.16 4.70
N ARG A 109 20.26 -22.16 4.65
CA ARG A 109 21.11 -22.31 5.85
C ARG A 109 21.00 -21.14 6.84
N LEU A 110 20.64 -19.95 6.36
CA LEU A 110 20.40 -18.80 7.22
C LEU A 110 19.04 -18.93 7.90
N TRP A 111 18.02 -19.33 7.15
CA TRP A 111 16.70 -19.64 7.69
C TRP A 111 16.75 -20.81 8.66
N GLU A 112 17.54 -21.85 8.40
CA GLU A 112 17.78 -22.96 9.32
C GLU A 112 18.30 -22.49 10.67
N LYS A 113 19.29 -21.59 10.68
CA LYS A 113 19.79 -20.97 11.91
C LYS A 113 18.77 -20.09 12.61
N PHE A 114 17.92 -19.40 11.85
CA PHE A 114 16.84 -18.60 12.41
C PHE A 114 15.78 -19.47 13.11
N PHE A 115 15.52 -20.68 12.60
CA PHE A 115 14.53 -21.60 13.16
C PHE A 115 15.06 -22.57 14.22
N GLU A 116 16.38 -22.65 14.39
CA GLU A 116 17.06 -23.60 15.29
C GLU A 116 16.54 -23.48 16.73
N GLY A 117 16.05 -24.59 17.30
CA GLY A 117 15.55 -24.65 18.68
C GLY A 117 14.13 -24.10 18.87
N HIS A 118 13.38 -23.89 17.78
CA HIS A 118 12.03 -23.34 17.81
C HIS A 118 10.99 -24.24 17.14
N GLU A 119 11.29 -25.54 17.06
CA GLU A 119 10.41 -26.55 16.50
C GLU A 119 9.03 -26.52 17.18
N GLY A 120 7.98 -26.52 16.37
CA GLY A 120 6.59 -26.45 16.85
C GLY A 120 6.02 -25.03 16.98
N ARG A 121 6.83 -23.97 16.80
CA ARG A 121 6.35 -22.57 16.71
C ARG A 121 6.31 -22.01 15.28
N TYR A 122 6.71 -22.80 14.30
CA TYR A 122 6.67 -22.42 12.90
C TYR A 122 6.31 -23.58 11.98
N THR A 123 5.86 -23.25 10.78
CA THR A 123 5.71 -24.16 9.65
C THR A 123 6.29 -23.50 8.40
N ILE A 124 6.77 -24.31 7.45
CA ILE A 124 7.40 -23.84 6.21
C ILE A 124 6.61 -24.40 5.02
N TYR A 125 6.34 -23.54 4.04
CA TYR A 125 5.72 -23.90 2.77
C TYR A 125 6.50 -23.27 1.63
N VAL A 126 6.82 -24.03 0.59
CA VAL A 126 7.59 -23.55 -0.56
C VAL A 126 6.79 -23.73 -1.84
N HIS A 127 6.61 -22.64 -2.59
CA HIS A 127 6.04 -22.65 -3.93
C HIS A 127 7.12 -22.22 -4.93
N ALA A 128 7.62 -23.16 -5.71
CA ALA A 128 8.68 -22.93 -6.69
C ALA A 128 8.12 -22.88 -8.12
N SER A 129 8.09 -21.67 -8.69
CA SER A 129 7.32 -21.35 -9.89
C SER A 129 7.96 -21.75 -11.22
N ARG A 130 9.25 -22.11 -11.26
CA ARG A 130 9.94 -22.53 -12.50
C ARG A 130 10.55 -23.91 -12.38
N GLU A 131 11.32 -24.13 -11.31
CA GLU A 131 12.11 -25.33 -11.12
C GLU A 131 11.90 -25.89 -9.72
N LYS A 132 11.83 -27.23 -9.61
CA LYS A 132 11.74 -27.86 -8.30
C LYS A 132 13.08 -27.66 -7.56
N PRO A 133 13.07 -27.08 -6.35
CA PRO A 133 14.29 -26.83 -5.61
C PRO A 133 14.87 -28.15 -5.08
N GLU A 134 16.21 -28.25 -5.10
CA GLU A 134 16.93 -29.22 -4.28
C GLU A 134 17.30 -28.56 -2.97
N HIS A 135 16.65 -29.00 -1.88
CA HIS A 135 16.87 -28.44 -0.55
C HIS A 135 18.18 -28.95 0.05
N VAL A 136 19.04 -28.01 0.45
CA VAL A 136 20.29 -28.29 1.15
C VAL A 136 20.09 -28.38 2.66
N SER A 137 19.04 -27.74 3.17
CA SER A 137 18.71 -27.72 4.59
C SER A 137 17.62 -28.74 4.92
N PRO A 138 17.80 -29.59 5.95
CA PRO A 138 16.83 -30.61 6.33
C PRO A 138 15.43 -30.09 6.64
N ILE A 139 15.31 -28.86 7.18
CA ILE A 139 14.01 -28.31 7.60
C ILE A 139 13.09 -27.96 6.41
N PHE A 140 13.67 -27.77 5.22
CA PHE A 140 12.94 -27.46 3.98
C PHE A 140 12.55 -28.72 3.20
N VAL A 141 13.14 -29.88 3.52
CA VAL A 141 12.79 -31.15 2.86
C VAL A 141 11.32 -31.49 3.10
N GLY A 142 10.58 -31.76 2.01
CA GLY A 142 9.16 -32.09 2.07
C GLY A 142 8.24 -30.91 2.37
N ARG A 143 8.74 -29.67 2.24
CA ARG A 143 7.95 -28.44 2.44
C ARG A 143 7.41 -27.83 1.15
N ASP A 144 7.77 -28.40 0.00
CA ASP A 144 7.22 -28.02 -1.30
C ASP A 144 5.72 -28.29 -1.39
N ILE A 145 4.96 -27.29 -1.79
CA ILE A 145 3.56 -27.46 -2.17
C ILE A 145 3.46 -27.68 -3.68
N HIS A 146 2.29 -28.13 -4.15
CA HIS A 146 1.99 -28.11 -5.58
C HIS A 146 2.18 -26.69 -6.12
N SER A 147 3.04 -26.55 -7.13
CA SER A 147 3.44 -25.24 -7.68
C SER A 147 3.01 -25.11 -9.14
N GLU A 148 2.59 -23.91 -9.53
CA GLU A 148 2.27 -23.54 -10.91
C GLU A 148 3.21 -22.44 -11.42
N LYS A 149 3.24 -22.26 -12.75
CA LYS A 149 4.06 -21.22 -13.38
C LYS A 149 3.55 -19.85 -12.98
N VAL A 150 4.48 -19.00 -12.55
CA VAL A 150 4.21 -17.60 -12.20
C VAL A 150 4.87 -16.69 -13.22
N THR A 151 4.08 -15.77 -13.75
CA THR A 151 4.53 -14.71 -14.64
C THR A 151 4.42 -13.38 -13.91
N TRP A 152 5.52 -12.63 -13.91
CA TRP A 152 5.62 -11.36 -13.19
C TRP A 152 4.52 -10.37 -13.63
N GLY A 153 3.94 -9.67 -12.65
CA GLY A 153 2.89 -8.67 -12.85
C GLY A 153 1.53 -9.22 -13.29
N THR A 154 1.38 -10.54 -13.42
CA THR A 154 0.09 -11.17 -13.77
C THR A 154 -0.59 -11.74 -12.54
N ILE A 155 -1.89 -12.06 -12.65
CA ILE A 155 -2.67 -12.67 -11.56
C ILE A 155 -2.06 -13.99 -11.05
N SER A 156 -1.25 -14.68 -11.85
CA SER A 156 -0.58 -15.92 -11.42
C SER A 156 0.30 -15.74 -10.19
N MET A 157 0.79 -14.52 -9.92
CA MET A 157 1.50 -14.19 -8.68
C MET A 157 0.57 -14.33 -7.46
N VAL A 158 -0.61 -13.70 -7.51
CA VAL A 158 -1.65 -13.79 -6.49
C VAL A 158 -2.17 -15.22 -6.37
N ASP A 159 -2.29 -15.96 -7.47
CA ASP A 159 -2.70 -17.37 -7.44
C ASP A 159 -1.72 -18.24 -6.66
N ALA A 160 -0.42 -18.01 -6.81
CA ALA A 160 0.61 -18.71 -6.04
C ALA A 160 0.57 -18.35 -4.55
N GLU A 161 0.37 -17.07 -4.22
CA GLU A 161 0.19 -16.59 -2.84
C GLU A 161 -1.04 -17.22 -2.18
N ARG A 162 -2.17 -17.25 -2.88
CA ARG A 162 -3.40 -17.92 -2.44
C ARG A 162 -3.17 -19.43 -2.28
N ARG A 163 -2.39 -20.07 -3.14
CA ARG A 163 -2.09 -21.51 -3.02
C ARG A 163 -1.22 -21.81 -1.79
N LEU A 164 -0.24 -20.96 -1.50
CA LEU A 164 0.55 -21.03 -0.26
C LEU A 164 -0.34 -20.88 0.97
N LEU A 165 -1.19 -19.84 1.00
CA LEU A 165 -2.14 -19.59 2.09
C LEU A 165 -3.10 -20.78 2.29
N ALA A 166 -3.65 -21.34 1.21
CA ALA A 166 -4.57 -22.48 1.28
C ALA A 166 -3.90 -23.74 1.87
N ASN A 167 -2.63 -24.00 1.55
CA ASN A 167 -1.87 -25.10 2.16
C ASN A 167 -1.54 -24.80 3.63
N ALA A 168 -1.16 -23.57 3.94
CA ALA A 168 -0.82 -23.17 5.30
C ALA A 168 -2.03 -23.15 6.25
N LEU A 169 -3.22 -22.79 5.77
CA LEU A 169 -4.45 -22.71 6.56
C LEU A 169 -5.00 -24.08 6.99
N GLN A 170 -4.56 -25.16 6.35
CA GLN A 170 -4.92 -26.52 6.74
C GLN A 170 -4.39 -26.89 8.14
N ASP A 171 -3.24 -26.34 8.55
CA ASP A 171 -2.81 -26.42 9.94
C ASP A 171 -3.59 -25.38 10.77
N ILE A 172 -4.41 -25.86 11.70
CA ILE A 172 -5.19 -25.01 12.60
C ILE A 172 -4.31 -24.24 13.57
N ASP A 173 -3.09 -24.72 13.86
CA ASP A 173 -2.15 -24.04 14.73
C ASP A 173 -1.50 -22.82 14.06
N ASN A 174 -1.49 -22.73 12.72
CA ASN A 174 -0.97 -21.55 12.03
C ASN A 174 -1.89 -20.34 12.27
N GLN A 175 -1.40 -19.37 13.03
CA GLN A 175 -2.15 -18.17 13.43
C GLN A 175 -1.69 -16.90 12.71
N HIS A 176 -0.47 -16.90 12.17
CA HIS A 176 0.10 -15.79 11.40
C HIS A 176 0.81 -16.33 10.15
N PHE A 177 0.75 -15.60 9.04
CA PHE A 177 1.19 -16.05 7.72
C PHE A 177 2.09 -14.99 7.09
N VAL A 178 3.34 -15.34 6.81
CA VAL A 178 4.36 -14.42 6.28
C VAL A 178 4.72 -14.84 4.86
N LEU A 179 4.56 -13.93 3.91
CA LEU A 179 5.03 -14.14 2.53
C LEU A 179 6.48 -13.69 2.37
N LEU A 180 7.31 -14.57 1.83
CA LEU A 180 8.74 -14.37 1.63
C LEU A 180 9.15 -14.74 0.19
N SER A 181 10.16 -14.06 -0.33
CA SER A 181 10.81 -14.44 -1.59
C SER A 181 12.12 -15.20 -1.34
N ASP A 182 12.71 -15.71 -2.42
CA ASP A 182 14.06 -16.29 -2.45
C ASP A 182 15.18 -15.34 -1.97
N SER A 183 14.90 -14.05 -1.95
CA SER A 183 15.83 -12.97 -1.61
C SER A 183 15.62 -12.42 -0.19
N CYS A 184 14.60 -12.88 0.53
CA CYS A 184 14.32 -12.44 1.89
C CYS A 184 15.29 -13.09 2.90
N VAL A 185 15.83 -12.28 3.79
CA VAL A 185 16.65 -12.72 4.94
C VAL A 185 16.10 -12.16 6.25
N PRO A 186 16.13 -12.91 7.36
CA PRO A 186 15.70 -12.41 8.66
C PRO A 186 16.72 -11.42 9.24
N LEU A 187 16.23 -10.37 9.91
CA LEU A 187 17.07 -9.32 10.52
C LEU A 187 17.04 -9.32 12.06
N HIS A 188 16.07 -9.99 12.66
CA HIS A 188 15.97 -10.20 14.11
C HIS A 188 15.97 -11.70 14.42
N ASN A 189 16.17 -12.04 15.70
CA ASN A 189 16.01 -13.43 16.16
C ASN A 189 14.53 -13.87 16.09
N PHE A 190 14.31 -15.18 16.13
CA PHE A 190 12.97 -15.75 15.98
C PHE A 190 12.04 -15.35 17.11
N ASP A 191 12.49 -15.39 18.37
CA ASP A 191 11.65 -15.03 19.52
C ASP A 191 11.08 -13.62 19.39
N TYR A 192 11.92 -12.65 19.00
CA TYR A 192 11.49 -11.29 18.76
C TYR A 192 10.43 -11.18 17.67
N VAL A 193 10.66 -11.86 16.52
CA VAL A 193 9.69 -11.88 15.41
C VAL A 193 8.39 -12.55 15.83
N TYR A 194 8.50 -13.68 16.53
CA TYR A 194 7.36 -14.47 16.97
C TYR A 194 6.51 -13.69 17.96
N ASP A 195 7.09 -13.15 19.02
CA ASP A 195 6.39 -12.38 20.04
C ASP A 195 5.74 -11.12 19.46
N TYR A 196 6.42 -10.45 18.51
CA TYR A 196 5.86 -9.27 17.85
C TYR A 196 4.64 -9.63 16.98
N LEU A 197 4.75 -10.61 16.09
CA LEU A 197 3.68 -10.99 15.17
C LEU A 197 2.50 -11.68 15.88
N MET A 198 2.78 -12.45 16.94
CA MET A 198 1.76 -13.14 17.73
C MET A 198 1.15 -12.23 18.81
N GLY A 199 1.87 -11.21 19.27
CA GLY A 199 1.41 -10.24 20.25
C GLY A 199 0.48 -9.16 19.68
N THR A 200 0.59 -8.86 18.38
CA THR A 200 -0.29 -7.88 17.72
C THR A 200 -1.64 -8.46 17.28
N ASN A 201 -2.65 -7.61 17.13
CA ASN A 201 -3.92 -7.94 16.48
C ASN A 201 -4.01 -7.36 15.04
N LEU A 202 -2.93 -6.75 14.56
CA LEU A 202 -2.84 -6.16 13.23
C LEU A 202 -2.23 -7.14 12.23
N SER A 203 -2.59 -6.96 10.97
CA SER A 203 -1.81 -7.48 9.84
C SER A 203 -0.97 -6.39 9.21
N PHE A 204 0.16 -6.78 8.64
CA PHE A 204 1.13 -5.88 8.02
C PHE A 204 1.01 -5.99 6.51
N ILE A 205 0.15 -5.14 5.97
CA ILE A 205 -0.06 -4.95 4.53
C ILE A 205 0.25 -3.48 4.27
N ASP A 206 1.19 -3.24 3.37
CA ASP A 206 1.50 -1.89 2.90
C ASP A 206 0.29 -1.35 2.13
N CYS A 207 -0.17 -0.15 2.47
CA CYS A 207 -1.42 0.37 1.94
C CYS A 207 -1.45 1.89 1.97
N PHE A 208 -1.46 2.51 0.79
CA PHE A 208 -1.55 3.95 0.63
C PHE A 208 -2.18 4.35 -0.71
N TYR A 209 -2.62 5.61 -0.76
CA TYR A 209 -3.09 6.23 -1.99
C TYR A 209 -1.90 6.87 -2.72
N ASP A 210 -1.78 6.61 -4.02
CA ASP A 210 -0.76 7.21 -4.89
C ASP A 210 -1.43 7.70 -6.17
N PRO A 211 -1.58 9.02 -6.38
CA PRO A 211 -2.33 9.53 -7.53
C PRO A 211 -1.62 9.33 -8.88
N GLY A 212 -0.35 8.94 -8.92
CA GLY A 212 0.41 8.93 -10.18
C GLY A 212 0.53 7.57 -10.87
N PRO A 213 1.48 7.43 -11.81
CA PRO A 213 1.58 6.32 -12.76
C PRO A 213 1.78 4.94 -12.11
N HIS A 214 2.31 4.91 -10.88
CA HIS A 214 2.55 3.68 -10.13
C HIS A 214 1.40 3.31 -9.19
N GLY A 215 0.41 4.19 -9.02
CA GLY A 215 -0.74 4.02 -8.16
C GLY A 215 -2.06 4.02 -8.94
N ASN A 216 -2.92 4.98 -8.66
CA ASN A 216 -4.28 5.09 -9.15
C ASN A 216 -4.39 5.31 -10.66
N PHE A 217 -3.35 5.77 -11.36
CA PHE A 217 -3.36 5.78 -12.83
C PHE A 217 -3.54 4.38 -13.45
N ARG A 218 -3.23 3.33 -12.68
CA ARG A 218 -3.41 1.92 -13.05
C ARG A 218 -4.85 1.43 -12.86
N TYR A 219 -5.73 2.23 -12.25
CA TYR A 219 -7.13 1.89 -12.04
C TYR A 219 -7.89 1.70 -13.36
N SER A 220 -8.81 0.74 -13.37
CA SER A 220 -9.72 0.49 -14.48
C SER A 220 -11.16 0.78 -14.07
N GLN A 221 -11.87 1.55 -14.90
CA GLN A 221 -13.31 1.80 -14.72
C GLN A 221 -14.15 0.52 -14.79
N ASN A 222 -13.63 -0.55 -15.41
CA ASN A 222 -14.28 -1.86 -15.44
C ASN A 222 -14.31 -2.56 -14.07
N MET A 223 -13.62 -2.02 -13.06
CA MET A 223 -13.73 -2.48 -11.67
C MET A 223 -14.98 -1.96 -10.94
N LEU A 224 -15.69 -0.99 -11.53
CA LEU A 224 -16.98 -0.53 -11.02
C LEU A 224 -18.06 -1.62 -11.15
N PRO A 225 -19.09 -1.58 -10.28
CA PRO A 225 -19.26 -0.67 -9.13
C PRO A 225 -18.61 -1.16 -7.82
N GLU A 226 -17.96 -2.33 -7.82
CA GLU A 226 -17.49 -3.01 -6.62
C GLU A 226 -16.22 -2.37 -6.05
N VAL A 227 -15.31 -1.90 -6.91
CA VAL A 227 -14.13 -1.12 -6.51
C VAL A 227 -14.16 0.22 -7.20
N ILE A 228 -14.43 1.29 -6.44
CA ILE A 228 -14.32 2.66 -6.93
C ILE A 228 -12.87 3.14 -6.89
N GLU A 229 -12.52 4.10 -7.74
CA GLU A 229 -11.16 4.65 -7.80
C GLU A 229 -10.68 5.20 -6.45
N ALA A 230 -11.58 5.80 -5.68
CA ALA A 230 -11.27 6.36 -4.36
C ALA A 230 -10.82 5.30 -3.35
N ASP A 231 -11.21 4.04 -3.53
CA ASP A 231 -10.84 2.91 -2.68
C ASP A 231 -9.61 2.17 -3.19
N PHE A 232 -9.21 2.38 -4.45
CA PHE A 232 -8.04 1.74 -5.03
C PHE A 232 -6.76 2.20 -4.32
N ARG A 233 -6.00 1.22 -3.81
CA ARG A 233 -4.76 1.45 -3.05
C ARG A 233 -3.58 0.76 -3.71
N LYS A 234 -2.39 1.24 -3.35
CA LYS A 234 -1.09 0.68 -3.70
C LYS A 234 -0.41 0.15 -2.44
N GLY A 235 0.41 -0.88 -2.61
CA GLY A 235 1.30 -1.40 -1.58
C GLY A 235 2.36 -2.30 -2.17
N SER A 236 3.24 -2.81 -1.31
CA SER A 236 4.19 -3.86 -1.65
C SER A 236 3.52 -5.24 -1.74
N GLN A 237 4.09 -6.14 -2.55
CA GLN A 237 3.70 -7.55 -2.59
C GLN A 237 3.81 -8.26 -1.22
N TRP A 238 4.83 -7.93 -0.43
CA TRP A 238 5.08 -8.61 0.85
C TRP A 238 4.03 -8.28 1.89
N PHE A 239 3.42 -9.31 2.46
CA PHE A 239 2.49 -9.20 3.57
C PHE A 239 2.83 -10.15 4.72
N SER A 240 2.37 -9.78 5.91
CA SER A 240 2.27 -10.65 7.07
C SER A 240 0.87 -10.52 7.66
N VAL A 241 0.07 -11.58 7.62
CA VAL A 241 -1.36 -11.51 7.95
C VAL A 241 -1.74 -12.48 9.06
N LYS A 242 -2.67 -12.04 9.93
CA LYS A 242 -3.32 -12.91 10.91
C LYS A 242 -4.25 -13.90 10.21
N ARG A 243 -4.56 -15.02 10.88
CA ARG A 243 -5.40 -16.10 10.32
C ARG A 243 -6.72 -15.65 9.71
N GLN A 244 -7.42 -14.72 10.35
CA GLN A 244 -8.69 -14.19 9.83
C GLN A 244 -8.49 -13.50 8.47
N HIS A 245 -7.44 -12.70 8.32
CA HIS A 245 -7.12 -12.04 7.06
C HIS A 245 -6.67 -13.03 5.99
N ALA A 246 -5.90 -14.05 6.37
CA ALA A 246 -5.57 -15.17 5.46
C ALA A 246 -6.84 -15.88 4.95
N LEU A 247 -7.82 -16.15 5.82
CA LEU A 247 -9.10 -16.75 5.44
C LEU A 247 -9.90 -15.83 4.51
N MET A 248 -9.93 -14.52 4.76
CA MET A 248 -10.57 -13.55 3.86
C MET A 248 -9.96 -13.61 2.46
N ILE A 249 -8.63 -13.64 2.35
CA ILE A 249 -7.93 -13.73 1.06
C ILE A 249 -8.35 -14.98 0.28
N ILE A 250 -8.45 -16.14 0.94
CA ILE A 250 -8.87 -17.38 0.29
C ILE A 250 -10.35 -17.40 -0.07
N ALA A 251 -11.19 -16.84 0.81
CA ALA A 251 -12.64 -16.80 0.62
C ALA A 251 -13.08 -15.79 -0.45
N ASP A 252 -12.26 -14.78 -0.74
CA ASP A 252 -12.58 -13.76 -1.74
C ASP A 252 -12.58 -14.33 -3.15
N SER A 253 -13.75 -14.30 -3.79
CA SER A 253 -13.95 -14.56 -5.21
C SER A 253 -14.27 -13.30 -6.00
N LEU A 254 -15.03 -12.36 -5.43
CA LEU A 254 -15.56 -11.18 -6.12
C LEU A 254 -14.46 -10.18 -6.47
N TYR A 255 -13.75 -9.66 -5.47
CA TYR A 255 -12.75 -8.62 -5.71
C TYR A 255 -11.52 -9.22 -6.39
N TYR A 256 -11.11 -10.41 -5.98
CA TYR A 256 -10.09 -11.19 -6.70
C TYR A 256 -10.40 -11.28 -8.20
N THR A 257 -11.65 -11.58 -8.59
CA THR A 257 -12.03 -11.67 -10.02
C THR A 257 -11.92 -10.32 -10.72
N LYS A 258 -12.27 -9.20 -10.07
CA LYS A 258 -12.10 -7.85 -10.63
C LYS A 258 -10.62 -7.54 -10.91
N PHE A 259 -9.73 -7.84 -9.97
CA PHE A 259 -8.29 -7.65 -10.17
C PHE A 259 -7.74 -8.60 -11.23
N LYS A 260 -8.19 -9.86 -11.27
CA LYS A 260 -7.82 -10.84 -12.30
C LYS A 260 -8.14 -10.37 -13.72
N LEU A 261 -9.32 -9.78 -13.91
CA LEU A 261 -9.79 -9.39 -15.23
C LEU A 261 -9.29 -8.00 -15.64
N HIS A 262 -9.15 -7.08 -14.68
CA HIS A 262 -8.98 -5.65 -14.96
C HIS A 262 -7.70 -5.03 -14.38
N CYS A 263 -6.86 -5.79 -13.68
CA CYS A 263 -5.52 -5.36 -13.27
C CYS A 263 -4.47 -6.30 -13.87
N ARG A 264 -3.99 -5.96 -15.07
CA ARG A 264 -3.02 -6.78 -15.80
C ARG A 264 -2.01 -5.94 -16.59
N PRO A 265 -0.89 -6.52 -17.03
CA PRO A 265 0.00 -5.85 -17.98
C PRO A 265 -0.72 -5.65 -19.33
N GLY A 266 -0.43 -4.55 -20.02
CA GLY A 266 -0.95 -4.27 -21.35
C GLY A 266 -2.47 -4.07 -21.40
N MET A 267 -3.04 -3.34 -20.45
CA MET A 267 -4.43 -2.89 -20.49
C MET A 267 -4.65 -1.85 -21.61
N GLU A 268 -5.91 -1.40 -21.75
CA GLU A 268 -6.29 -0.29 -22.63
C GLU A 268 -5.32 0.89 -22.48
N ASP A 269 -4.95 1.48 -23.63
CA ASP A 269 -3.97 2.57 -23.76
C ASP A 269 -2.53 2.19 -23.36
N GLY A 270 -2.22 0.89 -23.28
CA GLY A 270 -0.87 0.40 -22.94
C GLY A 270 -0.53 0.53 -21.46
N ARG A 271 -1.52 0.81 -20.59
CA ARG A 271 -1.32 0.91 -19.14
C ARG A 271 -1.03 -0.47 -18.54
N ASN A 272 -0.19 -0.51 -17.51
CA ASN A 272 0.11 -1.73 -16.75
C ASN A 272 -0.49 -1.63 -15.35
N CYS A 273 -1.11 -2.71 -14.90
CA CYS A 273 -1.54 -2.88 -13.51
C CYS A 273 -1.02 -4.23 -12.98
N TYR A 274 -0.56 -4.24 -11.74
CA TYR A 274 0.03 -5.42 -11.09
C TYR A 274 -0.81 -5.80 -9.87
N ALA A 275 -1.53 -6.91 -9.95
CA ALA A 275 -2.51 -7.29 -8.94
C ALA A 275 -1.88 -7.55 -7.56
N ASP A 276 -0.65 -8.06 -7.53
CA ASP A 276 0.15 -8.29 -6.32
C ASP A 276 0.48 -7.00 -5.55
N GLU A 277 0.43 -5.83 -6.20
CA GLU A 277 0.67 -4.53 -5.56
C GLU A 277 -0.61 -3.75 -5.22
N HIS A 278 -1.78 -4.19 -5.72
CA HIS A 278 -3.03 -3.41 -5.62
C HIS A 278 -4.21 -4.17 -5.02
N TYR A 279 -4.29 -5.50 -5.18
CA TYR A 279 -5.43 -6.30 -4.74
C TYR A 279 -5.60 -6.27 -3.22
N LEU A 280 -4.61 -6.77 -2.47
CA LEU A 280 -4.71 -6.84 -1.00
C LEU A 280 -4.84 -5.45 -0.36
N PRO A 281 -4.01 -4.43 -0.72
CA PRO A 281 -4.15 -3.10 -0.15
C PRO A 281 -5.56 -2.53 -0.34
N THR A 282 -6.14 -2.70 -1.53
CA THR A 282 -7.49 -2.20 -1.84
C THR A 282 -8.56 -2.94 -1.05
N VAL A 283 -8.56 -4.28 -1.05
CA VAL A 283 -9.60 -5.07 -0.35
C VAL A 283 -9.55 -4.83 1.16
N PHE A 284 -8.37 -4.81 1.76
CA PHE A 284 -8.26 -4.56 3.20
C PHE A 284 -8.60 -3.12 3.57
N HIS A 285 -8.28 -2.13 2.72
CA HIS A 285 -8.73 -0.76 2.93
C HIS A 285 -10.26 -0.64 2.96
N MET A 286 -10.95 -1.38 2.09
CA MET A 286 -12.42 -1.37 2.02
C MET A 286 -13.10 -2.15 3.15
N MET A 287 -12.47 -3.24 3.62
CA MET A 287 -13.14 -4.24 4.47
C MET A 287 -12.70 -4.21 5.93
N ASP A 288 -11.44 -3.94 6.22
CA ASP A 288 -10.90 -3.88 7.59
C ASP A 288 -9.70 -2.91 7.69
N PRO A 289 -9.90 -1.60 7.43
CA PRO A 289 -8.82 -0.62 7.41
C PRO A 289 -8.12 -0.48 8.77
N ASP A 290 -8.84 -0.70 9.88
CA ASP A 290 -8.30 -0.65 11.23
C ASP A 290 -7.60 -1.95 11.66
N GLY A 291 -7.79 -3.04 10.90
CA GLY A 291 -7.14 -4.33 11.13
C GLY A 291 -5.77 -4.47 10.45
N ILE A 292 -5.35 -3.47 9.67
CA ILE A 292 -4.04 -3.44 9.01
C ILE A 292 -3.18 -2.27 9.49
N ALA A 293 -1.87 -2.46 9.46
CA ALA A 293 -0.90 -1.45 9.90
C ALA A 293 -0.61 -0.36 8.83
N ASN A 294 -1.06 -0.58 7.58
CA ASN A 294 -0.70 0.20 6.40
C ASN A 294 0.79 0.19 6.02
N TRP A 295 1.59 -0.73 6.57
CA TRP A 295 3.00 -0.93 6.20
C TRP A 295 3.38 -2.42 6.30
N SER A 296 4.46 -2.83 5.61
CA SER A 296 4.95 -4.21 5.59
C SER A 296 6.11 -4.47 6.56
N VAL A 297 6.13 -5.65 7.20
CA VAL A 297 7.25 -6.09 8.05
C VAL A 297 8.54 -6.36 7.29
N THR A 298 8.48 -6.43 5.95
CA THR A 298 9.64 -6.55 5.07
C THR A 298 10.17 -5.17 4.70
N HIS A 299 11.44 -4.88 4.97
CA HIS A 299 12.09 -3.66 4.50
C HIS A 299 12.60 -3.82 3.07
N VAL A 300 12.30 -2.80 2.28
CA VAL A 300 12.61 -2.71 0.87
C VAL A 300 13.10 -1.29 0.60
N ASP A 301 14.26 -1.15 -0.03
CA ASP A 301 14.85 0.15 -0.33
C ASP A 301 14.48 0.60 -1.75
N TRP A 302 13.68 1.67 -1.85
CA TRP A 302 13.23 2.28 -3.10
C TRP A 302 13.98 3.57 -3.46
N SER A 303 15.06 3.90 -2.75
CA SER A 303 15.81 5.16 -2.93
C SER A 303 16.33 5.39 -4.36
N GLU A 304 16.49 4.32 -5.15
CA GLU A 304 16.94 4.41 -6.54
C GLU A 304 15.82 4.80 -7.55
N GLY A 305 14.55 4.81 -7.14
CA GLY A 305 13.42 5.20 -8.00
C GLY A 305 13.20 4.28 -9.23
N LYS A 306 13.72 3.05 -9.20
CA LYS A 306 13.58 2.07 -10.29
C LYS A 306 12.28 1.27 -10.14
N TRP A 307 11.94 0.50 -11.19
CA TRP A 307 10.85 -0.49 -11.17
C TRP A 307 11.06 -1.63 -10.17
N HIS A 308 12.27 -1.78 -9.67
CA HIS A 308 12.64 -2.75 -8.65
C HIS A 308 13.40 -2.05 -7.53
N PRO A 309 13.27 -2.55 -6.29
CA PRO A 309 14.07 -2.10 -5.16
C PRO A 309 15.57 -2.19 -5.42
N LYS A 310 16.34 -1.40 -4.67
CA LYS A 310 17.79 -1.48 -4.63
C LYS A 310 18.22 -2.91 -4.35
N ALA A 311 19.09 -3.41 -5.22
CA ALA A 311 19.70 -4.71 -5.09
C ALA A 311 21.04 -4.57 -4.35
N TYR A 312 21.22 -5.34 -3.29
CA TYR A 312 22.42 -5.31 -2.47
C TYR A 312 23.33 -6.49 -2.74
N ARG A 313 24.55 -6.21 -3.20
CA ARG A 313 25.59 -7.22 -3.46
C ARG A 313 26.34 -7.54 -2.16
N ALA A 314 27.09 -8.64 -2.17
CA ALA A 314 27.87 -9.10 -1.02
C ALA A 314 28.77 -8.02 -0.40
N ASN A 315 29.36 -7.15 -1.23
CA ASN A 315 30.24 -6.07 -0.76
C ASN A 315 29.46 -4.90 -0.13
N ASP A 316 28.17 -4.76 -0.43
CA ASP A 316 27.32 -3.72 0.13
C ASP A 316 26.84 -4.09 1.55
N ILE A 317 26.91 -5.38 1.91
CA ILE A 317 26.42 -5.90 3.19
C ILE A 317 27.48 -5.69 4.28
N THR A 318 27.29 -4.63 5.05
CA THR A 318 28.12 -4.31 6.22
C THR A 318 27.31 -4.42 7.52
N LEU A 319 28.02 -4.57 8.65
CA LEU A 319 27.38 -4.55 9.96
C LEU A 319 26.64 -3.21 10.21
N GLU A 320 27.21 -2.12 9.72
CA GLU A 320 26.61 -0.80 9.81
C GLU A 320 25.29 -0.72 9.03
N LEU A 321 25.26 -1.25 7.80
CA LEU A 321 24.03 -1.33 7.01
C LEU A 321 22.93 -2.12 7.76
N LEU A 322 23.27 -3.29 8.31
CA LEU A 322 22.29 -4.11 9.06
C LEU A 322 21.78 -3.38 10.30
N LYS A 323 22.64 -2.67 11.03
CA LYS A 323 22.23 -1.84 12.17
C LYS A 323 21.30 -0.71 11.75
N ASN A 324 21.63 -0.02 10.66
CA ASN A 324 20.83 1.08 10.16
C ASN A 324 19.42 0.60 9.75
N ILE A 325 19.33 -0.55 9.06
CA ILE A 325 18.04 -1.11 8.65
C ILE A 325 17.22 -1.56 9.87
N THR A 326 17.86 -2.22 10.84
CA THR A 326 17.18 -2.70 12.06
C THR A 326 16.78 -1.57 13.03
N SER A 327 17.36 -0.38 12.89
CA SER A 327 16.96 0.81 13.64
C SER A 327 15.84 1.62 13.00
N ILE A 328 15.32 1.21 11.83
CA ILE A 328 14.24 1.94 11.16
C ILE A 328 12.94 1.77 11.94
N ASP A 329 12.44 2.89 12.46
CA ASP A 329 11.19 3.03 13.22
C ASP A 329 10.10 3.78 12.43
N MET A 330 10.38 4.15 11.17
CA MET A 330 9.45 4.87 10.29
C MET A 330 9.21 4.11 8.99
N SER A 331 7.94 4.01 8.59
CA SER A 331 7.56 3.62 7.22
C SER A 331 7.36 4.86 6.37
N TYR A 332 7.89 4.85 5.15
CA TYR A 332 7.80 5.94 4.21
C TYR A 332 7.02 5.50 2.98
N HIS A 333 5.89 6.16 2.71
CA HIS A 333 5.20 6.02 1.43
C HIS A 333 5.53 7.23 0.57
N VAL A 334 6.34 6.98 -0.46
CA VAL A 334 6.67 7.98 -1.48
C VAL A 334 5.66 7.84 -2.61
N THR A 335 4.79 8.84 -2.74
CA THR A 335 3.82 8.90 -3.83
C THR A 335 4.45 9.52 -5.06
N SER A 336 3.84 9.29 -6.22
CA SER A 336 4.36 9.76 -7.50
C SER A 336 4.35 11.29 -7.65
N ASP A 337 3.58 12.02 -6.83
CA ASP A 337 3.61 13.49 -6.73
C ASP A 337 4.65 13.99 -5.72
N SER A 338 5.63 13.13 -5.37
CA SER A 338 6.73 13.41 -4.45
C SER A 338 6.30 13.76 -3.02
N LYS A 339 5.04 13.44 -2.63
CA LYS A 339 4.65 13.52 -1.23
C LYS A 339 5.20 12.32 -0.49
N VAL A 340 5.66 12.57 0.72
CA VAL A 340 6.16 11.54 1.62
C VAL A 340 5.19 11.46 2.79
N HIS A 341 4.48 10.35 2.88
CA HIS A 341 3.69 10.02 4.06
C HIS A 341 4.55 9.20 5.00
N THR A 342 4.69 9.66 6.24
CA THR A 342 5.44 8.98 7.28
C THR A 342 4.48 8.35 8.26
N LEU A 343 4.69 7.06 8.54
CA LEU A 343 3.94 6.32 9.55
C LEU A 343 4.93 5.85 10.62
N PRO A 344 4.67 6.14 11.91
CA PRO A 344 5.43 5.51 12.98
C PRO A 344 5.22 3.99 12.90
N ARG A 345 6.31 3.26 12.76
CA ARG A 345 6.36 1.81 12.68
C ARG A 345 6.63 1.26 14.08
N GLY A 346 6.06 0.11 14.42
CA GLY A 346 6.62 -0.66 15.54
C GLY A 346 8.02 -1.17 15.15
N HIS A 347 8.87 -1.45 16.13
CA HIS A 347 10.30 -1.75 15.96
C HIS A 347 10.65 -3.04 15.17
N LEU A 348 9.73 -3.63 14.40
CA LEU A 348 10.01 -4.83 13.61
C LEU A 348 10.25 -4.52 12.14
N VAL A 349 11.50 -4.63 11.71
CA VAL A 349 11.87 -4.95 10.32
C VAL A 349 12.25 -6.43 10.25
N MET A 350 11.26 -7.29 9.98
CA MET A 350 11.44 -8.74 10.06
C MET A 350 12.43 -9.24 9.02
N THR A 351 12.23 -8.85 7.76
CA THR A 351 13.07 -9.32 6.66
C THR A 351 13.55 -8.20 5.77
N TRP A 352 14.63 -8.48 5.05
CA TRP A 352 15.23 -7.60 4.06
C TRP A 352 15.49 -8.36 2.76
N ARG A 353 15.43 -7.65 1.63
CA ARG A 353 15.69 -8.22 0.32
C ARG A 353 17.17 -8.05 -0.08
N ALA A 354 17.91 -9.16 -0.10
CA ALA A 354 19.29 -9.22 -0.61
C ALA A 354 19.32 -9.51 -2.12
N ASP A 355 20.35 -9.05 -2.85
CA ASP A 355 20.51 -9.40 -4.27
C ASP A 355 20.90 -10.87 -4.45
N ARG A 356 20.46 -11.44 -5.58
CA ARG A 356 20.96 -12.72 -6.06
C ARG A 356 22.30 -12.45 -6.72
N ALA A 357 23.40 -12.91 -6.12
CA ALA A 357 24.66 -12.96 -6.87
C ALA A 357 24.44 -13.81 -8.14
N SER A 358 24.53 -13.19 -9.32
CA SER A 358 24.42 -13.87 -10.61
C SER A 358 25.40 -15.06 -10.66
N PRO A 359 25.03 -16.22 -11.24
CA PRO A 359 26.00 -17.27 -11.48
C PRO A 359 26.93 -16.77 -12.60
N LEU A 360 28.11 -16.28 -12.22
CA LEU A 360 29.22 -16.16 -13.14
C LEU A 360 29.57 -17.59 -13.60
N SER A 361 29.53 -17.76 -14.91
CA SER A 361 29.91 -18.96 -15.65
C SER A 361 31.12 -19.67 -15.04
N SER A 362 30.94 -20.96 -14.77
CA SER A 362 31.96 -22.02 -14.80
C SER A 362 33.39 -21.59 -14.39
N SER A 363 33.67 -21.54 -13.10
CA SER A 363 34.96 -22.05 -12.60
C SER A 363 34.87 -22.34 -11.10
N SER A 364 35.12 -23.61 -10.79
CA SER A 364 35.25 -24.21 -9.47
C SER A 364 36.34 -23.52 -8.64
N SER A 365 35.94 -22.83 -7.56
CA SER A 365 36.68 -22.69 -6.27
C SER A 365 36.22 -21.49 -5.41
N VAL A 366 35.46 -20.54 -5.96
CA VAL A 366 35.11 -19.28 -5.24
C VAL A 366 33.78 -19.34 -4.46
N SER A 367 32.96 -20.38 -4.66
CA SER A 367 31.61 -20.49 -4.05
C SER A 367 31.61 -20.61 -2.51
N CYS A 368 32.70 -21.05 -1.89
CA CYS A 368 32.78 -21.18 -0.42
C CYS A 368 33.09 -19.85 0.32
N SER A 369 33.71 -18.86 -0.33
CA SER A 369 34.14 -17.63 0.35
C SER A 369 33.03 -16.58 0.47
N LEU A 370 32.14 -16.48 -0.53
CA LEU A 370 31.01 -15.55 -0.54
C LEU A 370 29.91 -15.94 0.46
N VAL A 371 29.55 -17.22 0.51
CA VAL A 371 28.69 -17.76 1.57
C VAL A 371 29.37 -17.59 2.93
N GLY A 372 30.70 -17.71 3.00
CA GLY A 372 31.49 -17.51 4.21
C GLY A 372 31.41 -16.09 4.78
N ALA A 373 31.49 -15.06 3.93
CA ALA A 373 31.42 -13.65 4.34
C ALA A 373 30.02 -13.25 4.82
N PHE A 374 28.97 -13.64 4.08
CA PHE A 374 27.58 -13.41 4.47
C PHE A 374 27.20 -14.19 5.74
N ARG A 375 27.66 -15.45 5.84
CA ARG A 375 27.52 -16.29 7.03
C ARG A 375 28.29 -15.71 8.22
N GLN A 376 29.48 -15.14 8.04
CA GLN A 376 30.22 -14.49 9.14
C GLN A 376 29.53 -13.21 9.62
N ALA A 377 29.05 -12.35 8.71
CA ALA A 377 28.34 -11.12 9.08
C ALA A 377 27.03 -11.43 9.84
N CYS A 378 26.19 -12.32 9.30
CA CYS A 378 24.96 -12.73 9.97
C CYS A 378 25.22 -13.55 11.25
N CYS A 379 26.15 -14.52 11.26
CA CYS A 379 26.45 -15.32 12.46
C CYS A 379 27.09 -14.50 13.59
N ARG A 380 27.88 -13.45 13.27
CA ARG A 380 28.45 -12.56 14.30
C ARG A 380 27.38 -11.67 14.92
N GLN A 381 26.35 -11.29 14.16
CA GLN A 381 25.22 -10.52 14.68
C GLN A 381 24.31 -11.40 15.54
N LEU A 382 23.93 -12.60 15.08
CA LEU A 382 23.10 -13.54 15.85
C LEU A 382 23.76 -13.92 17.19
N ARG A 383 25.08 -14.21 17.21
CA ARG A 383 25.81 -14.53 18.45
C ARG A 383 25.96 -13.36 19.43
N ARG A 384 25.86 -12.10 18.97
CA ARG A 384 25.94 -10.93 19.87
C ARG A 384 24.59 -10.59 20.49
N VAL A 385 23.50 -10.85 19.76
CA VAL A 385 22.13 -10.72 20.30
C VAL A 385 21.86 -11.78 21.39
N GLU A 386 22.47 -12.97 21.30
CA GLU A 386 22.44 -13.97 22.39
C GLU A 386 23.25 -13.56 23.64
N SER A 387 24.09 -12.53 23.54
CA SER A 387 25.00 -12.10 24.62
C SER A 387 24.62 -10.75 25.25
N SER A 388 23.47 -10.19 24.89
CA SER A 388 22.99 -8.87 25.32
C SER A 388 21.62 -8.95 25.97
#